data_AF-A0A354B168-F1
#
_entry.id   AF-A0A354B168-F1
#
_cell.length_a   1.000
_cell.length_b   1.000
_cell.length_c   1.000
_cell.angle_alpha   90.00
_cell.angle_beta   90.00
_cell.angle_gamma   90.00
#
_symmetry.space_group_name_H-M   'P 1'
#
loop_
_entity.id
_entity.type
_entity.pdbx_description
1 polymer ?
#
loop_
_entity_poly.entity_id
_entity_poly.type
_entity_poly.pdbx_seq_one_letter_code
_entity_poly.pdbx_strand_id
1 'polypeptide(L)'
;MTSPVGFRIDWVLVNELAIGHAPRQERHLVLLKAAGVRAILSLCSAEEAPPPGLRARFRCERLVLPAHGSGRLPLAIKLEEALKLLTLLKLAGPVYVHCVAAMERSPLLYLAWLIRERRLSIEQALAYLMHIHPGANPLPGQLALLRRLSQNFWR
;
A
#
# COMPACT_ATOMS: atom_id res chain seq x y z
N MET A 1 3.78 -29.00 -3.86
CA MET A 1 4.45 -28.07 -4.81
C MET A 1 3.76 -26.72 -4.70
N THR A 2 4.24 -25.84 -3.82
CA THR A 2 3.75 -24.47 -3.74
C THR A 2 4.33 -23.70 -4.93
N SER A 3 3.48 -23.29 -5.87
CA SER A 3 3.91 -22.39 -6.95
C SER A 3 4.64 -21.18 -6.33
N PRO A 4 5.77 -20.73 -6.88
CA PRO A 4 6.42 -19.53 -6.38
C PRO A 4 5.38 -18.41 -6.45
N VAL A 5 5.15 -17.73 -5.32
CA VAL A 5 4.14 -16.67 -5.21
C VAL A 5 4.45 -15.63 -6.30
N GLY A 6 3.65 -15.65 -7.37
CA GLY A 6 3.86 -14.81 -8.54
C GLY A 6 3.71 -13.34 -8.19
N PHE A 7 4.34 -12.46 -8.99
CA PHE A 7 4.10 -11.04 -8.88
C PHE A 7 2.64 -10.75 -9.26
N ARG A 8 1.85 -10.30 -8.28
CA ARG A 8 0.41 -10.04 -8.42
C ARG A 8 0.11 -8.55 -8.27
N ILE A 9 -0.92 -8.13 -8.98
CA ILE A 9 -1.50 -6.79 -8.91
C ILE A 9 -2.95 -7.00 -8.48
N ASP A 10 -3.24 -6.80 -7.20
CA ASP A 10 -4.60 -6.93 -6.69
C ASP A 10 -5.23 -5.54 -6.62
N TRP A 11 -6.36 -5.34 -7.30
CA TRP A 11 -7.01 -4.05 -7.39
C TRP A 11 -7.92 -3.80 -6.18
N VAL A 12 -7.43 -3.01 -5.22
CA VAL A 12 -8.21 -2.50 -4.08
C VAL A 12 -9.34 -1.57 -4.56
N LEU A 13 -9.14 -0.88 -5.67
CA LEU A 13 -10.22 -0.24 -6.41
C LEU A 13 -9.90 -0.41 -7.90
N VAL A 14 -10.79 -1.08 -8.62
CA VAL A 14 -10.60 -1.46 -10.03
C VAL A 14 -10.16 -0.24 -10.84
N ASN A 15 -9.02 -0.38 -11.53
CA ASN A 15 -8.42 0.67 -12.37
C ASN A 15 -8.08 1.99 -11.64
N GLU A 16 -7.98 1.99 -10.31
CA GLU A 16 -7.62 3.19 -9.54
C GLU A 16 -6.51 2.93 -8.53
N LEU A 17 -6.65 1.87 -7.73
CA LEU A 17 -5.77 1.59 -6.59
C LEU A 17 -5.43 0.11 -6.56
N ALA A 18 -4.15 -0.21 -6.63
CA ALA A 18 -3.64 -1.57 -6.61
C ALA A 18 -2.62 -1.80 -5.49
N ILE A 19 -2.58 -3.02 -4.98
CA ILE A 19 -1.62 -3.48 -3.98
C ILE A 19 -0.82 -4.67 -4.53
N GLY A 20 0.42 -4.81 -4.07
CA GLY A 20 1.18 -6.04 -4.24
C GLY A 20 2.62 -5.93 -3.73
N HIS A 21 3.43 -6.92 -4.09
CA HIS A 21 4.83 -7.02 -3.70
C HIS A 21 5.68 -5.90 -4.32
N ALA A 22 6.87 -5.67 -3.76
CA ALA A 22 7.82 -4.74 -4.36
C ALA A 22 8.22 -5.21 -5.78
N PRO A 23 8.13 -4.34 -6.81
CA PRO A 23 8.68 -4.67 -8.12
C PRO A 23 10.20 -4.72 -8.03
N ARG A 24 10.79 -5.87 -8.39
CA ARG A 24 12.24 -6.15 -8.28
C ARG A 24 12.90 -6.51 -9.60
N GLN A 25 12.12 -6.66 -10.67
CA GLN A 25 12.60 -7.13 -11.97
C GLN A 25 11.87 -6.40 -13.10
N GLU A 26 12.53 -6.21 -14.24
CA GLU A 26 11.97 -5.51 -15.41
C GLU A 26 10.61 -6.09 -15.84
N ARG A 27 10.44 -7.42 -15.78
CA ARG A 27 9.15 -8.06 -16.08
C ARG A 27 7.99 -7.57 -15.19
N HIS A 28 8.26 -7.21 -13.92
CA HIS A 28 7.23 -6.65 -13.03
C HIS A 28 6.80 -5.24 -13.50
N LEU A 29 7.75 -4.45 -14.03
CA LEU A 29 7.47 -3.12 -14.58
C LEU A 29 6.63 -3.22 -15.84
N VAL A 30 6.94 -4.17 -16.72
CA VAL A 30 6.16 -4.46 -17.93
C VAL A 30 4.72 -4.85 -17.54
N LEU A 31 4.56 -5.74 -16.55
CA LEU A 31 3.23 -6.13 -16.05
C LEU A 31 2.44 -4.96 -15.46
N LEU A 32 3.07 -4.12 -14.63
CA LEU A 32 2.43 -2.92 -14.07
C LEU A 32 1.98 -1.95 -15.17
N LYS A 33 2.83 -1.73 -16.18
CA LYS A 33 2.52 -0.86 -17.32
C LYS A 33 1.37 -1.41 -18.15
N ALA A 34 1.40 -2.71 -18.45
CA ALA A 34 0.34 -3.40 -19.19
C ALA A 34 -1.00 -3.40 -18.45
N ALA A 35 -0.97 -3.48 -17.11
CA ALA A 35 -2.15 -3.34 -16.25
C ALA A 35 -2.67 -1.89 -16.16
N GLY A 36 -2.01 -0.92 -16.79
CA GLY A 36 -2.46 0.47 -16.83
C GLY A 36 -1.98 1.34 -15.67
N VAL A 37 -1.16 0.82 -14.76
CA VAL A 37 -0.57 1.59 -13.64
C VAL A 37 0.19 2.80 -14.16
N ARG A 38 -0.05 3.96 -13.54
CA ARG A 38 0.59 5.24 -13.89
C ARG A 38 1.52 5.75 -12.81
N ALA A 39 1.22 5.44 -11.55
CA ALA A 39 1.98 5.90 -10.41
C ALA A 39 2.31 4.76 -9.43
N ILE A 40 3.41 4.92 -8.70
CA ILE A 40 3.86 3.97 -7.68
C ILE A 40 4.15 4.69 -6.37
N LEU A 41 3.61 4.17 -5.27
CA LEU A 41 3.97 4.59 -3.92
C LEU A 41 4.69 3.44 -3.21
N SER A 42 5.97 3.66 -2.89
CA SER A 42 6.77 2.72 -2.10
C SER A 42 6.72 3.08 -0.62
N LEU A 43 6.36 2.11 0.23
CA LEU A 43 6.36 2.26 1.69
C LEU A 43 7.63 1.73 2.38
N CYS A 44 8.63 1.35 1.58
CA CYS A 44 9.90 0.78 2.01
C CYS A 44 11.07 1.75 1.83
N SER A 45 12.17 1.48 2.51
CA SER A 45 13.48 2.09 2.22
C SER A 45 14.05 1.57 0.89
N ALA A 46 15.06 2.26 0.34
CA ALA A 46 15.70 1.86 -0.91
C ALA A 46 16.48 0.55 -0.73
N GLU A 47 16.97 0.27 0.47
CA GLU A 47 17.69 -0.94 0.85
C GLU A 47 16.74 -2.14 0.92
N GLU A 48 15.55 -1.97 1.48
CA GLU A 48 14.52 -3.02 1.55
C GLU A 48 13.96 -3.40 0.16
N ALA A 49 13.81 -2.40 -0.70
CA ALA A 49 13.26 -2.54 -2.04
C ALA A 49 13.93 -1.53 -3.01
N PRO A 50 15.09 -1.91 -3.58
CA PRO A 50 15.73 -1.13 -4.63
C PRO A 50 14.78 -1.01 -5.83
N PRO A 51 14.52 0.19 -6.37
CA PRO A 51 13.58 0.37 -7.46
C PRO A 51 14.27 0.23 -8.82
N PRO A 52 14.22 -0.92 -9.54
CA PRO A 52 14.79 -0.99 -10.87
C PRO A 52 13.95 -0.13 -11.82
N GLY A 53 14.52 0.92 -12.40
CA GLY A 53 13.93 1.66 -13.53
C GLY A 53 12.52 2.22 -13.33
N LEU A 54 12.00 2.31 -12.09
CA LEU A 54 10.60 2.70 -11.83
C LEU A 54 10.30 4.12 -12.31
N ARG A 55 11.19 5.07 -11.96
CA ARG A 55 11.04 6.49 -12.30
C ARG A 55 11.06 6.77 -13.80
N ALA A 56 11.62 5.86 -14.60
CA ALA A 56 11.61 6.00 -16.07
C ALA A 56 10.24 5.66 -16.69
N ARG A 57 9.35 4.97 -15.97
CA ARG A 57 8.09 4.42 -16.50
C ARG A 57 6.84 4.92 -15.79
N PHE A 58 6.98 5.34 -14.53
CA PHE A 58 5.89 5.69 -13.62
C PHE A 58 6.22 6.97 -12.85
N ARG A 59 5.18 7.68 -12.40
CA ARG A 59 5.34 8.70 -11.36
C ARG A 59 5.57 7.99 -10.03
N CYS A 60 6.71 8.20 -9.39
CA CYS A 60 7.08 7.46 -8.19
C CYS A 60 7.27 8.37 -6.98
N GLU A 61 6.64 8.02 -5.88
CA GLU A 61 6.94 8.57 -4.55
C GLU A 61 7.37 7.45 -3.60
N ARG A 62 8.14 7.84 -2.58
CA ARG A 62 8.60 6.92 -1.53
C ARG A 62 8.45 7.58 -0.18
N LEU A 63 7.80 6.88 0.75
CA LEU A 63 7.69 7.27 2.15
C LEU A 63 7.87 6.04 3.02
N VAL A 64 8.90 6.02 3.86
CA VAL A 64 9.24 4.83 4.65
C VAL A 64 8.32 4.72 5.86
N LEU A 65 7.58 3.61 5.96
CA LEU A 65 6.91 3.20 7.18
C LEU A 65 7.71 2.07 7.86
N PRO A 66 7.76 2.04 9.20
CA PRO A 66 8.43 0.97 9.94
C PRO A 66 7.78 -0.39 9.65
N ALA A 67 8.60 -1.43 9.48
CA ALA A 67 8.17 -2.82 9.36
C ALA A 67 8.07 -3.49 10.74
N HIS A 68 7.35 -4.61 10.88
CA HIS A 68 7.26 -5.39 12.14
C HIS A 68 8.61 -5.66 12.82
N GLY A 69 9.67 -5.93 12.07
CA GLY A 69 11.00 -6.20 12.64
C GLY A 69 11.70 -5.00 13.28
N SER A 70 11.18 -3.78 13.10
CA SER A 70 11.78 -2.57 13.65
C SER A 70 11.43 -2.31 15.13
N GLY A 71 10.46 -3.03 15.69
CA GLY A 71 9.94 -2.80 17.04
C GLY A 71 9.17 -1.48 17.20
N ARG A 72 8.89 -0.77 16.09
CA ARG A 72 8.23 0.54 16.09
C ARG A 72 6.93 0.50 15.31
N LEU A 73 5.90 1.17 15.83
CA LEU A 73 4.68 1.46 15.09
C LEU A 73 4.87 2.72 14.23
N PRO A 74 4.18 2.84 13.08
CA PRO A 74 4.17 4.07 12.32
C PRO A 74 3.57 5.21 13.16
N LEU A 75 4.16 6.39 13.05
CA LEU A 75 3.58 7.59 13.63
C LEU A 75 2.34 8.01 12.83
N ALA A 76 1.32 8.51 13.51
CA ALA A 76 0.10 9.06 12.89
C ALA A 76 0.43 10.05 11.74
N ILE A 77 1.33 10.99 12.00
CA ILE A 77 1.74 12.00 11.00
C ILE A 77 2.34 11.38 9.74
N LYS A 78 3.08 10.28 9.86
CA LYS A 78 3.66 9.57 8.71
C LYS A 78 2.62 8.82 7.91
N LEU A 79 1.62 8.25 8.57
CA LEU A 79 0.49 7.64 7.88
C LEU A 79 -0.35 8.70 7.13
N GLU A 80 -0.53 9.88 7.71
CA GLU A 80 -1.18 11.02 7.05
C GLU A 80 -0.42 11.54 5.84
N GLU A 81 0.90 11.70 5.97
CA GLU A 81 1.78 12.03 4.84
C GLU A 81 1.63 10.99 3.71
N ALA A 82 1.57 9.70 4.05
CA ALA A 82 1.39 8.63 3.05
C ALA A 82 0.03 8.72 2.34
N LEU A 83 -1.04 9.03 3.07
CA LEU A 83 -2.37 9.25 2.50
C LEU A 83 -2.43 10.48 1.59
N LYS A 84 -1.73 11.57 1.95
CA LYS A 84 -1.60 12.76 1.10
C LYS A 84 -0.85 12.44 -0.18
N LEU A 85 0.27 11.71 -0.09
CA LEU A 85 1.03 11.27 -1.26
C LEU A 85 0.19 10.37 -2.17
N LEU A 86 -0.57 9.42 -1.60
CA LEU A 86 -1.50 8.60 -2.37
C LEU A 86 -2.50 9.46 -3.14
N THR A 87 -3.11 10.44 -2.47
CA THR A 87 -4.06 11.38 -3.08
C THR A 87 -3.43 12.16 -4.23
N LEU A 88 -2.21 12.68 -4.05
CA LEU A 88 -1.48 13.41 -5.10
C LEU A 88 -1.12 12.50 -6.28
N LEU A 89 -0.70 11.26 -6.02
CA LEU A 89 -0.36 10.30 -7.06
C LEU A 89 -1.58 9.87 -7.89
N LYS A 90 -2.76 9.77 -7.27
CA LYS A 90 -4.02 9.47 -7.98
C LYS A 90 -4.34 10.48 -9.09
N LEU A 91 -3.86 11.72 -8.99
CA LEU A 91 -4.02 12.73 -10.04
C LEU A 91 -3.30 12.34 -11.35
N ALA A 92 -2.30 11.47 -11.28
CA ALA A 92 -1.60 10.93 -12.45
C ALA A 92 -2.26 9.66 -13.02
N GLY A 93 -3.28 9.12 -12.36
CA GLY A 93 -3.99 7.90 -12.73
C GLY A 93 -3.80 6.73 -11.74
N PRO A 94 -4.05 5.49 -12.18
CA PRO A 94 -4.03 4.32 -11.30
C PRO A 94 -2.71 4.15 -10.54
N VAL A 95 -2.80 3.99 -9.22
CA VAL A 95 -1.65 3.93 -8.30
C VAL A 95 -1.42 2.51 -7.82
N TYR A 96 -0.19 2.03 -7.92
CA TYR A 96 0.27 0.80 -7.29
C TYR A 96 1.04 1.11 -6.01
N VAL A 97 0.51 0.67 -4.88
CA VAL A 97 1.14 0.84 -3.56
C VAL A 97 1.78 -0.47 -3.16
N HIS A 98 3.04 -0.43 -2.74
CA HIS A 98 3.74 -1.62 -2.26
C HIS A 98 4.54 -1.37 -0.98
N CYS A 99 4.79 -2.46 -0.27
CA CYS A 99 5.91 -2.56 0.66
C CYS A 99 6.87 -3.66 0.15
N VAL A 100 7.44 -4.52 1.00
CA VAL A 100 8.24 -5.68 0.55
C VAL A 100 7.31 -6.84 0.17
N ALA A 101 6.56 -7.33 1.15
CA ALA A 101 5.73 -8.53 1.03
C ALA A 101 4.24 -8.27 0.80
N ALA A 102 3.83 -6.99 0.76
CA ALA A 102 2.43 -6.58 0.66
C ALA A 102 1.50 -6.97 1.82
N MET A 103 2.02 -7.50 2.92
CA MET A 103 1.20 -8.02 4.02
C MET A 103 0.85 -7.01 5.11
N GLU A 104 1.70 -6.01 5.35
CA GLU A 104 1.57 -5.17 6.56
C GLU A 104 1.43 -3.68 6.24
N ARG A 105 2.52 -3.03 5.81
CA ARG A 105 2.58 -1.57 5.59
C ARG A 105 1.64 -1.06 4.49
N SER A 106 1.60 -1.73 3.34
CA SER A 106 0.68 -1.34 2.26
C SER A 106 -0.78 -1.63 2.60
N PRO A 107 -1.13 -2.76 3.25
CA PRO A 107 -2.47 -2.93 3.81
C PRO A 107 -2.85 -1.87 4.82
N LEU A 108 -1.95 -1.49 5.74
CA LEU A 108 -2.21 -0.43 6.72
C LEU A 108 -2.62 0.89 6.03
N LEU A 109 -1.90 1.30 4.98
CA LEU A 109 -2.26 2.50 4.23
C LEU A 109 -3.64 2.38 3.57
N TYR A 110 -3.96 1.22 2.99
CA TYR A 110 -5.26 1.01 2.37
C TYR A 110 -6.41 0.96 3.36
N LEU A 111 -6.22 0.37 4.54
CA LEU A 111 -7.21 0.43 5.61
C LEU A 111 -7.46 1.87 6.03
N ALA A 112 -6.40 2.65 6.26
CA ALA A 112 -6.52 4.06 6.59
C ALA A 112 -7.31 4.83 5.52
N TRP A 113 -7.02 4.57 4.24
CA TRP A 113 -7.72 5.18 3.11
C TRP A 113 -9.20 4.76 3.04
N LEU A 114 -9.51 3.47 3.19
CA LEU A 114 -10.88 2.94 3.18
C LEU A 114 -11.72 3.52 4.32
N ILE A 115 -11.14 3.60 5.51
CA ILE A 115 -11.82 4.19 6.68
C ILE A 115 -12.09 5.69 6.43
N ARG A 116 -11.08 6.43 5.99
CA ARG A 116 -11.18 7.89 5.85
C ARG A 116 -12.03 8.32 4.65
N GLU A 117 -11.79 7.73 3.48
CA GLU A 117 -12.39 8.17 2.21
C GLU A 117 -13.66 7.40 1.84
N ARG A 118 -13.80 6.16 2.32
CA ARG A 118 -14.99 5.32 2.08
C ARG A 118 -15.88 5.16 3.32
N ARG A 119 -15.50 5.77 4.45
CA ARG A 119 -16.26 5.76 5.71
C ARG A 119 -16.58 4.35 6.21
N LEU A 120 -15.73 3.38 5.89
CA LEU A 120 -15.88 2.01 6.35
C LEU A 120 -15.47 1.90 7.82
N SER A 121 -16.12 1.01 8.57
CA SER A 121 -15.58 0.56 9.85
C SER A 121 -14.25 -0.16 9.62
N ILE A 122 -13.43 -0.31 10.67
CA ILE A 122 -12.15 -1.01 10.56
C ILE A 122 -12.36 -2.46 10.15
N GLU A 123 -13.39 -3.10 10.69
CA GLU A 123 -13.78 -4.47 10.40
C GLU A 123 -14.22 -4.61 8.94
N GLN A 124 -15.02 -3.68 8.43
CA GLN A 124 -15.43 -3.65 7.03
C GLN A 124 -14.24 -3.42 6.09
N ALA A 125 -13.36 -2.48 6.41
CA ALA A 125 -12.17 -2.19 5.63
C ALA A 125 -11.22 -3.39 5.60
N LEU A 126 -11.03 -4.07 6.75
CA LEU A 126 -10.18 -5.25 6.86
C LEU A 126 -10.77 -6.42 6.09
N ALA A 127 -12.05 -6.73 6.28
CA ALA A 127 -12.73 -7.79 5.54
C ALA A 127 -12.67 -7.56 4.02
N TYR A 128 -12.94 -6.32 3.59
CA TYR A 128 -12.84 -5.94 2.18
C TYR A 128 -11.42 -6.16 1.64
N LEU A 129 -10.41 -5.65 2.34
CA LEU A 129 -9.04 -5.74 1.87
C LEU A 129 -8.53 -7.18 1.87
N MET A 130 -8.89 -8.00 2.86
CA MET A 130 -8.55 -9.43 2.90
C MET A 130 -9.26 -10.23 1.80
N HIS A 131 -10.46 -9.82 1.38
CA HIS A 131 -11.13 -10.44 0.24
C HIS A 131 -10.35 -10.19 -1.06
N ILE A 132 -9.86 -8.96 -1.26
CA ILE A 132 -9.08 -8.58 -2.45
C ILE A 132 -7.64 -9.11 -2.39
N HIS A 133 -7.01 -9.04 -1.21
CA HIS A 133 -5.63 -9.40 -0.96
C HIS A 133 -5.53 -10.27 0.32
N PRO A 134 -5.76 -11.60 0.21
CA PRO A 134 -5.85 -12.51 1.37
C PRO A 134 -4.62 -12.56 2.28
N GLY A 135 -3.46 -12.10 1.82
CA GLY A 135 -2.24 -12.00 2.62
C GLY A 135 -2.16 -10.77 3.53
N ALA A 136 -3.13 -9.86 3.47
CA ALA A 136 -3.19 -8.68 4.31
C ALA A 136 -3.28 -9.06 5.79
N ASN A 137 -2.30 -8.63 6.58
CA ASN A 137 -2.16 -8.91 7.99
C ASN A 137 -1.47 -7.72 8.72
N PRO A 138 -2.16 -6.57 8.86
CA PRO A 138 -1.66 -5.46 9.66
C PRO A 138 -1.55 -5.86 11.15
N LEU A 139 -0.57 -5.29 11.85
CA LEU A 139 -0.33 -5.63 13.25
C LEU A 139 -1.45 -5.10 14.17
N PRO A 140 -1.72 -5.75 15.32
CA PRO A 140 -2.70 -5.25 16.29
C PRO A 140 -2.47 -3.80 16.73
N GLY A 141 -1.20 -3.40 16.94
CA GLY A 141 -0.85 -2.02 17.28
C GLY A 141 -1.11 -1.02 16.14
N GLN A 142 -1.01 -1.45 14.88
CA GLN A 142 -1.37 -0.64 13.72
C GLN A 142 -2.88 -0.48 13.60
N LEU A 143 -3.65 -1.53 13.87
CA LEU A 143 -5.12 -1.44 13.93
C LEU A 143 -5.58 -0.54 15.08
N ALA A 144 -4.92 -0.59 16.24
CA ALA A 144 -5.19 0.31 17.36
C ALA A 144 -4.90 1.79 17.00
N LEU A 145 -3.83 2.06 16.24
CA LEU A 145 -3.56 3.39 15.70
C LEU A 145 -4.71 3.87 14.81
N LEU A 146 -5.21 3.03 13.89
CA LEU A 146 -6.35 3.39 13.03
C LEU A 146 -7.61 3.71 13.83
N ARG A 147 -7.93 2.91 14.87
CA ARG A 147 -9.05 3.20 15.79
C ARG A 147 -8.95 4.58 16.40
N ARG A 148 -7.75 4.94 16.87
CA ARG A 148 -7.51 6.26 17.48
C ARG A 148 -7.68 7.39 16.47
N LEU A 149 -7.23 7.20 15.23
CA LEU A 149 -7.33 8.22 14.18
C LEU A 149 -8.78 8.42 13.71
N SER A 150 -9.51 7.34 13.46
CA SER A 150 -10.90 7.40 13.01
C SER A 150 -11.84 8.04 14.04
N GLN A 151 -11.55 7.89 15.34
CA GLN A 151 -12.37 8.47 16.39
C GLN A 151 -12.11 9.95 16.64
N ASN A 152 -10.88 10.44 16.43
CA ASN A 152 -10.43 11.75 16.90
C ASN A 152 -10.09 12.76 15.79
N PHE A 153 -9.71 12.30 14.59
CA PHE A 153 -9.16 13.16 13.54
C PHE A 153 -9.90 13.08 12.20
N TRP A 154 -10.55 11.96 11.90
CA TRP A 154 -11.21 11.72 10.59
C TRP A 154 -12.74 11.68 10.66
N ARG A 155 -13.34 12.35 11.66
CA ARG A 155 -14.78 12.54 11.73
C ARG A 155 -15.27 13.53 10.68
#